data_AF-S8DY22-F1
#
_entry.id   AF-S8DY22-F1
#
_cell.length_a   1.000
_cell.length_b   1.000
_cell.length_c   1.000
_cell.angle_alpha   90.00
_cell.angle_beta   90.00
_cell.angle_gamma   90.00
#
_symmetry.space_group_name_H-M   'P 1'
#
loop_
_entity.id
_entity.type
_entity.pdbx_description
1 polymer ?
#
loop_
_entity_poly.entity_id
_entity_poly.type
_entity_poly.pdbx_seq_one_letter_code
_entity_poly.pdbx_strand_id
1 'polypeptide(L)'
;IVFPVAALVAGFLGGLLGIGGGMIIAPMLLQMGLKPEVTAATTSVLVLLSSSMSAFQYLLTGIENVKRALVYAAVCFAASLVGFVFVKRATRKGRPSIVVASIGLVMGLSVVSMVVFEAIYVSRSISSGDSIDFGFKKLC
;
A
#
# COMPACT_ATOMS: atom_id res chain seq x y z
N ILE A 1 1.66 7.65 -27.62
CA ILE A 1 2.44 8.71 -26.92
C ILE A 1 1.80 9.15 -25.60
N VAL A 2 0.46 9.23 -25.49
CA VAL A 2 -0.23 9.64 -24.25
C VAL A 2 -0.04 8.62 -23.09
N PHE A 3 -0.06 7.33 -23.39
CA PHE A 3 0.10 6.25 -22.40
C PHE A 3 1.43 6.29 -21.60
N PRO A 4 2.62 6.39 -22.22
CA PRO A 4 3.88 6.40 -21.47
C PRO A 4 4.06 7.65 -20.60
N VAL A 5 3.58 8.83 -21.04
CA VAL A 5 3.66 10.06 -20.23
C VAL A 5 2.75 9.95 -19.01
N ALA A 6 1.53 9.44 -19.19
CA ALA A 6 0.60 9.19 -18.09
C ALA A 6 1.17 8.14 -17.10
N ALA A 7 1.80 7.07 -17.60
CA ALA A 7 2.46 6.06 -16.78
C ALA A 7 3.62 6.64 -15.96
N LEU A 8 4.40 7.54 -16.55
CA LEU A 8 5.56 8.15 -15.92
C LEU A 8 5.14 9.14 -14.83
N VAL A 9 4.14 9.98 -15.11
CA VAL A 9 3.56 10.91 -14.12
C VAL A 9 2.89 10.14 -12.98
N ALA A 10 2.10 9.11 -13.30
CA ALA A 10 1.48 8.27 -12.29
C ALA A 10 2.53 7.54 -11.46
N GLY A 11 3.54 6.92 -12.07
CA GLY A 11 4.65 6.25 -11.38
C GLY A 11 5.45 7.20 -10.48
N PHE A 12 5.69 8.43 -10.93
CA PHE A 12 6.37 9.46 -10.15
C PHE A 12 5.55 9.90 -8.93
N LEU A 13 4.25 10.17 -9.13
CA LEU A 13 3.31 10.47 -8.04
C LEU A 13 3.17 9.30 -7.07
N GLY A 14 3.06 8.06 -7.56
CA GLY A 14 2.97 6.86 -6.75
C GLY A 14 4.25 6.55 -5.97
N GLY A 15 5.41 6.90 -6.53
CA GLY A 15 6.70 6.85 -5.86
C GLY A 15 6.83 7.91 -4.76
N LEU A 16 6.40 9.14 -5.03
CA LEU A 16 6.34 10.23 -4.04
C LEU A 16 5.38 9.93 -2.88
N LEU A 17 4.24 9.29 -3.18
CA LEU A 17 3.28 8.85 -2.18
C LEU A 17 3.79 7.65 -1.34
N GLY A 18 4.94 7.07 -1.68
CA GLY A 18 5.54 5.97 -0.92
C GLY A 18 4.79 4.64 -1.01
N ILE A 19 3.82 4.52 -1.93
CA ILE A 19 2.93 3.35 -2.05
C ILE A 19 3.65 2.14 -2.66
N GLY A 20 4.84 2.34 -3.26
CA GLY A 20 5.54 1.34 -4.06
C GLY A 20 4.80 1.14 -5.39
N GLY A 21 5.45 1.47 -6.51
CA GLY A 21 4.82 1.64 -7.84
C GLY A 21 4.02 0.45 -8.42
N GLY A 22 3.90 -0.67 -7.71
CA GLY A 22 3.15 -1.86 -8.11
C GLY A 22 1.65 -1.61 -8.37
N MET A 23 0.99 -0.72 -7.62
CA MET A 23 -0.42 -0.39 -7.83
C MET A 23 -0.71 0.29 -9.18
N ILE A 24 0.29 0.99 -9.73
CA ILE A 24 0.16 1.75 -10.99
C ILE A 24 0.62 0.90 -12.18
N ILE A 25 1.63 0.05 -11.95
CA ILE A 25 2.19 -0.82 -12.98
C ILE A 25 1.23 -1.98 -13.30
N ALA A 26 0.45 -2.46 -12.32
CA ALA A 26 -0.57 -3.52 -12.51
C ALA A 26 -1.62 -3.18 -13.58
N PRO A 27 -2.35 -2.05 -13.53
CA PRO A 27 -3.35 -1.70 -14.55
C PRO A 27 -2.71 -1.33 -15.90
N MET A 28 -1.49 -0.78 -15.90
CA MET A 28 -0.75 -0.47 -17.13
C MET A 28 -0.38 -1.72 -17.93
N LEU A 29 0.15 -2.75 -17.26
CA LEU A 29 0.48 -4.03 -17.91
C LEU A 29 -0.79 -4.73 -18.43
N LEU A 30 -1.91 -4.63 -17.72
CA LEU A 30 -3.21 -5.13 -18.18
C LEU A 30 -3.74 -4.37 -19.41
N GLN A 31 -3.58 -3.05 -19.47
CA GLN A 31 -3.93 -2.25 -20.66
C GLN A 31 -3.06 -2.58 -21.88
N MET A 32 -1.84 -3.07 -21.66
CA MET A 32 -0.95 -3.56 -22.73
C MET A 32 -1.31 -4.97 -23.23
N GLY A 33 -2.38 -5.59 -22.71
CA GLY A 33 -2.84 -6.91 -23.15
C GLY A 33 -1.99 -8.08 -22.65
N LEU A 34 -1.15 -7.86 -21.64
CA LEU A 34 -0.35 -8.91 -21.01
C LEU A 34 -1.22 -9.83 -20.17
N LYS A 35 -0.91 -11.14 -20.22
CA LYS A 35 -1.58 -12.14 -19.39
C LYS A 35 -1.47 -11.74 -17.90
N PRO A 36 -2.56 -11.82 -17.12
CA PRO A 36 -2.59 -11.40 -15.72
C PRO A 36 -1.56 -12.16 -14.85
N GLU A 37 -1.16 -13.35 -15.28
CA GLU A 37 -0.14 -14.16 -14.61
C GLU A 37 1.26 -13.55 -14.68
N VAL A 38 1.64 -12.97 -15.84
CA VAL A 38 2.94 -12.29 -16.01
C VAL A 38 2.93 -10.95 -15.29
N THR A 39 1.82 -10.22 -15.40
CA THR A 39 1.63 -8.92 -14.71
C THR A 39 1.78 -9.06 -13.20
N ALA A 40 1.15 -10.08 -12.59
CA ALA A 40 1.24 -10.34 -11.16
C ALA A 40 2.67 -10.69 -10.71
N ALA A 41 3.41 -11.45 -11.53
CA ALA A 41 4.80 -11.77 -11.26
C ALA A 41 5.69 -10.51 -11.28
N THR A 42 5.56 -9.67 -12.31
CA THR A 42 6.32 -8.44 -12.45
C THR A 42 6.03 -7.44 -11.32
N THR A 43 4.75 -7.25 -10.96
CA THR A 43 4.38 -6.33 -9.88
C THR A 43 4.92 -6.81 -8.53
N SER A 44 4.95 -8.12 -8.29
CA SER A 44 5.50 -8.68 -7.04
C SER A 44 7.00 -8.42 -6.91
N VAL A 45 7.76 -8.59 -7.99
CA VAL A 45 9.21 -8.30 -8.02
C VAL A 45 9.47 -6.81 -7.78
N LEU A 46 8.70 -5.93 -8.41
CA LEU A 46 8.83 -4.49 -8.23
C LEU A 46 8.54 -4.05 -6.78
N VAL A 47 7.49 -4.61 -6.16
CA VAL A 47 7.16 -4.33 -4.75
C VAL A 47 8.26 -4.85 -3.80
N LEU A 48 8.85 -6.01 -4.08
CA LEU A 48 9.98 -6.54 -3.31
C LEU A 48 11.22 -5.63 -3.39
N LEU A 49 11.57 -5.17 -4.60
CA LEU A 49 12.69 -4.25 -4.80
C LEU A 49 12.44 -2.91 -4.11
N SER A 50 11.24 -2.35 -4.27
CA SER A 50 10.86 -1.08 -3.64
C SER A 50 10.91 -1.18 -2.11
N SER A 51 10.35 -2.26 -1.54
CA SER A 51 10.38 -2.48 -0.08
C SER A 51 11.80 -2.64 0.45
N SER A 52 12.66 -3.33 -0.29
CA SER A 52 14.07 -3.51 0.07
C SER A 52 14.82 -2.17 0.07
N MET A 53 14.54 -1.31 -0.90
CA MET A 53 15.13 0.03 -1.00
C MET A 53 14.66 0.93 0.16
N SER A 54 13.38 0.90 0.51
CA SER A 54 12.86 1.62 1.68
C SER A 54 13.47 1.12 3.00
N ALA A 55 13.63 -0.19 3.16
CA ALA A 55 14.28 -0.77 4.33
C ALA A 55 15.76 -0.35 4.42
N PHE A 56 16.46 -0.31 3.30
CA PHE A 56 17.84 0.15 3.20
C PHE A 56 17.97 1.63 3.57
N GLN A 57 17.07 2.47 3.05
CA GLN A 57 17.01 3.90 3.41
C GLN A 57 16.75 4.09 4.91
N TYR A 58 15.85 3.31 5.50
CA TYR A 58 15.59 3.34 6.94
C TYR A 58 16.83 2.94 7.77
N LEU A 59 17.63 1.99 7.28
CA LEU A 59 18.91 1.62 7.91
C LEU A 59 19.91 2.78 7.90
N LEU A 60 20.05 3.46 6.77
CA LEU A 60 20.96 4.60 6.58
C LEU A 60 20.58 5.82 7.42
N THR A 61 19.29 6.02 7.68
CA THR A 61 18.79 7.19 8.41
C THR A 61 18.99 7.08 9.93
N GLY A 62 19.57 5.97 10.43
CA GLY A 62 19.90 5.81 11.84
C GLY A 62 18.65 5.69 12.72
N ILE A 63 18.06 4.50 12.74
CA ILE A 63 16.87 4.21 13.56
C ILE A 63 17.22 4.24 15.06
N GLU A 64 16.89 5.32 15.76
CA GLU A 64 17.02 5.43 17.24
C GLU A 64 16.22 4.35 18.00
N ASN A 65 15.23 3.72 17.36
CA ASN A 65 14.35 2.74 18.00
C ASN A 65 14.13 1.48 17.13
N VAL A 66 15.20 0.73 16.85
CA VAL A 66 15.18 -0.54 16.09
C VAL A 66 14.09 -1.50 16.57
N LYS A 67 13.86 -1.59 17.88
CA LYS A 67 12.82 -2.47 18.47
C LYS A 67 11.42 -2.17 17.94
N ARG A 68 11.03 -0.89 17.81
CA ARG A 68 9.68 -0.53 17.34
C ARG A 68 9.53 -0.85 15.85
N ALA A 69 10.53 -0.51 15.04
CA ALA A 69 10.54 -0.83 13.62
C ALA A 69 10.41 -2.34 13.37
N LEU A 70 11.09 -3.17 14.17
CA LEU A 70 11.04 -4.62 14.04
C LEU A 70 9.66 -5.21 14.40
N VAL A 71 8.99 -4.66 15.42
CA VAL A 71 7.62 -5.06 15.78
C VAL A 71 6.65 -4.73 14.64
N TYR A 72 6.73 -3.53 14.06
CA TYR A 72 5.88 -3.17 12.92
C TYR A 72 6.15 -4.03 11.68
N ALA A 73 7.42 -4.33 11.40
CA ALA A 73 7.79 -5.23 10.31
C ALA A 73 7.21 -6.64 10.51
N ALA A 74 7.30 -7.19 11.72
CA ALA A 74 6.74 -8.50 12.04
C ALA A 74 5.22 -8.55 11.90
N VAL A 75 4.52 -7.52 12.40
CA VAL A 75 3.05 -7.40 12.28
C VAL A 75 2.62 -7.30 10.82
N CYS A 76 3.29 -6.46 10.02
CA CYS A 76 3.00 -6.33 8.59
C CYS A 76 3.27 -7.63 7.83
N PHE A 77 4.36 -8.32 8.13
CA PHE A 77 4.69 -9.58 7.49
C PHE A 77 3.65 -10.66 7.79
N ALA A 78 3.23 -10.78 9.06
CA ALA A 78 2.18 -11.71 9.45
C ALA A 78 0.84 -11.38 8.76
N ALA A 79 0.43 -10.11 8.76
CA ALA A 79 -0.80 -9.68 8.09
C ALA A 79 -0.76 -9.95 6.58
N SER A 80 0.38 -9.68 5.93
CA SER A 80 0.56 -9.90 4.50
C SER A 80 0.52 -11.39 4.13
N LEU A 81 1.10 -12.27 4.95
CA LEU A 81 1.00 -13.72 4.76
C LEU A 81 -0.45 -14.20 4.86
N VAL A 82 -1.17 -13.76 5.90
CA VAL A 82 -2.58 -14.14 6.11
C VAL A 82 -3.44 -13.68 4.93
N GLY A 83 -3.28 -12.43 4.48
CA GLY A 83 -3.99 -11.90 3.31
C GLY A 83 -3.68 -12.67 2.03
N PHE A 84 -2.40 -12.97 1.76
CA PHE A 84 -1.99 -13.70 0.57
C PHE A 84 -2.54 -15.14 0.54
N VAL A 85 -2.48 -15.85 1.67
CA VAL A 85 -3.03 -17.20 1.80
C VAL A 85 -4.54 -17.19 1.60
N PHE A 86 -5.24 -16.21 2.17
CA PHE A 86 -6.69 -16.08 2.02
C PHE A 86 -7.10 -15.88 0.54
N VAL A 87 -6.42 -14.99 -0.18
CA VAL A 87 -6.65 -14.74 -1.61
C VAL A 87 -6.32 -15.96 -2.46
N LYS A 88 -5.21 -16.65 -2.19
CA LYS A 88 -4.83 -17.89 -2.90
C LYS A 88 -5.85 -19.01 -2.68
N ARG A 89 -6.39 -19.12 -1.46
CA ARG A 89 -7.45 -20.08 -1.10
C ARG A 89 -8.77 -19.73 -1.80
N ALA A 90 -9.12 -18.45 -1.88
CA ALA A 90 -10.32 -17.97 -2.55
C ALA A 90 -10.29 -18.21 -4.06
N THR A 91 -9.12 -18.02 -4.69
CA THR A 91 -8.93 -18.20 -6.14
C THR A 91 -9.07 -19.67 -6.57
N ARG A 92 -8.74 -20.63 -5.69
CA ARG A 92 -8.83 -22.07 -5.99
C ARG A 92 -10.27 -22.58 -6.19
N LYS A 93 -11.31 -21.83 -5.79
CA LYS A 93 -12.72 -22.23 -5.98
C LYS A 93 -13.28 -21.95 -7.38
N GLY A 94 -12.51 -21.37 -8.30
CA GLY A 94 -12.82 -21.35 -9.75
C GLY A 94 -14.05 -20.54 -10.20
N ARG A 95 -14.72 -19.80 -9.30
CA ARG A 95 -15.83 -18.91 -9.67
C ARG A 95 -15.33 -17.46 -9.77
N PRO A 96 -15.35 -16.84 -10.97
CA PRO A 96 -14.82 -15.48 -11.16
C PRO A 96 -15.54 -14.41 -10.33
N SER A 97 -16.84 -14.58 -10.05
CA SER A 97 -17.59 -13.64 -9.20
C SER A 97 -17.15 -13.63 -7.73
N ILE A 98 -16.67 -14.76 -7.20
CA ILE A 98 -16.21 -14.85 -5.80
C ILE A 98 -14.87 -14.14 -5.61
N VAL A 99 -14.02 -14.13 -6.63
CA VAL A 99 -12.72 -13.44 -6.59
C VAL A 99 -12.93 -11.93 -6.48
N VAL A 100 -13.78 -11.35 -7.34
CA VAL A 100 -14.06 -9.90 -7.34
C VAL A 100 -14.75 -9.46 -6.05
N ALA A 101 -15.70 -10.26 -5.54
CA ALA A 101 -16.36 -9.98 -4.27
C ALA A 101 -15.38 -9.98 -3.08
N SER A 102 -14.41 -10.91 -3.07
CA SER A 102 -13.40 -10.96 -2.01
C SER A 102 -12.46 -9.75 -2.03
N ILE A 103 -12.03 -9.31 -3.22
CA ILE A 103 -11.16 -8.12 -3.37
C ILE A 103 -11.92 -6.87 -2.94
N GLY A 104 -13.17 -6.72 -3.39
CA GLY A 104 -14.03 -5.60 -3.02
C GLY A 104 -14.27 -5.53 -1.51
N LEU A 105 -14.49 -6.67 -0.86
CA LEU A 105 -14.69 -6.74 0.59
C LEU A 105 -13.40 -6.40 1.36
N VAL A 106 -12.24 -6.89 0.91
CA VAL A 106 -10.94 -6.59 1.54
C VAL A 106 -10.60 -5.10 1.39
N MET A 107 -10.83 -4.50 0.22
CA MET A 107 -10.62 -3.08 0.00
C MET A 107 -11.59 -2.24 0.83
N GLY A 108 -12.87 -2.62 0.87
CA GLY A 108 -13.89 -1.96 1.69
C GLY A 108 -13.53 -1.99 3.18
N LEU A 109 -13.19 -3.15 3.72
CA LEU A 109 -12.75 -3.27 5.12
C LEU A 109 -11.48 -2.48 5.41
N SER A 110 -10.53 -2.43 4.48
CA SER A 110 -9.28 -1.67 4.64
C SER A 110 -9.53 -0.16 4.67
N VAL A 111 -10.43 0.35 3.81
CA VAL A 111 -10.83 1.76 3.82
C VAL A 111 -11.56 2.09 5.12
N VAL A 112 -12.50 1.23 5.54
CA VAL A 112 -13.24 1.44 6.78
C VAL A 112 -12.31 1.45 7.99
N SER A 113 -11.36 0.52 8.09
CA SER A 113 -10.43 0.49 9.21
C SER A 113 -9.51 1.71 9.23
N MET A 114 -8.93 2.12 8.10
CA MET A 114 -8.14 3.35 8.00
C MET A 114 -8.94 4.58 8.46
N VAL A 115 -10.17 4.76 7.95
CA VAL A 115 -11.01 5.92 8.29
C VAL A 115 -11.36 5.91 9.78
N VAL A 116 -11.62 4.74 10.36
CA VAL A 116 -11.93 4.62 11.80
C VAL A 116 -10.70 4.93 12.66
N PHE A 117 -9.50 4.46 12.27
CA PHE A 117 -8.27 4.80 13.00
C PHE A 117 -7.98 6.30 12.99
N GLU A 118 -8.10 6.94 11.82
CA GLU A 118 -7.93 8.40 11.67
C GLU A 118 -8.99 9.18 12.48
N ALA A 119 -10.26 8.77 12.43
CA ALA A 119 -11.34 9.42 13.18
C ALA A 119 -11.14 9.31 14.71
N ILE A 120 -10.67 8.16 15.19
CA ILE A 120 -10.37 7.97 16.62
C ILE A 120 -9.15 8.81 17.04
N TYR A 121 -8.13 8.91 16.18
CA TYR A 121 -6.95 9.72 16.45
C TYR A 121 -7.32 11.21 16.56
N VAL A 122 -8.09 11.73 15.59
CA VAL A 122 -8.60 13.11 15.59
C VAL A 122 -9.48 13.39 16.81
N SER A 123 -10.41 12.49 17.14
CA SER A 123 -11.32 12.68 18.28
C SER A 123 -10.58 12.68 19.63
N ARG A 124 -9.53 11.86 19.78
CA ARG A 124 -8.65 11.91 20.96
C ARG A 124 -7.77 13.16 20.99
N SER A 125 -7.24 13.58 19.85
CA SER A 125 -6.36 14.75 19.76
C SER A 125 -7.08 16.04 20.15
N ILE A 126 -8.37 16.17 19.80
CA ILE A 126 -9.20 17.33 20.18
C ILE A 126 -9.50 17.36 21.68
N SER A 127 -9.67 16.19 22.32
CA SER A 127 -9.96 16.10 23.77
C SER A 127 -8.75 16.43 24.66
N SER A 128 -7.52 16.31 24.12
CA SER A 128 -6.29 16.72 24.80
C SER A 128 -5.97 18.23 24.70
N GLY A 129 -6.81 19.02 24.00
CA GLY A 129 -6.64 20.48 23.91
C GLY A 129 -5.45 20.94 23.06
N ASP A 130 -4.82 20.04 22.29
CA ASP A 130 -3.72 20.37 21.41
C ASP A 130 -4.28 20.88 20.07
N SER A 131 -3.83 22.06 19.64
CA SER A 131 -4.26 22.66 18.37
C SER A 131 -3.86 21.75 17.22
N ILE A 132 -4.86 21.17 16.55
CA ILE A 132 -4.75 20.40 15.30
C ILE A 132 -4.08 21.26 14.22
N ASP A 133 -2.75 21.20 14.15
CA ASP A 133 -1.94 21.83 13.11
C ASP A 133 -2.04 20.95 11.85
N PHE A 134 -2.95 21.33 10.95
CA PHE A 134 -3.23 20.62 9.68
C PHE A 134 -2.06 20.67 8.68
N GLY A 135 -0.81 20.84 9.13
CA GLY A 135 0.34 21.03 8.26
C GLY A 135 0.36 22.37 7.52
N PHE A 136 -0.61 23.25 7.76
CA PHE A 136 -0.51 24.67 7.42
C PHE A 136 0.36 25.37 8.44
N LYS A 137 1.66 25.03 8.44
CA LYS A 137 2.67 25.85 9.07
C LYS A 137 2.49 27.26 8.51
N LYS A 138 2.13 28.21 9.37
CA LYS A 138 1.92 29.62 9.00
C LYS A 138 3.02 30.05 8.02
N LEU A 139 2.63 30.41 6.81
CA LEU A 139 3.44 31.31 5.99
C LEU A 139 3.43 32.66 6.71
N CYS A 140 4.42 32.87 7.57
CA CYS A 140 4.93 34.17 7.95
C CYS A 140 6.36 34.25 7.42
#